data_AF-A0A945JK53-F1
#
_entry.id   AF-A0A945JK53-F1
#
_cell.length_a   1.000
_cell.length_b   1.000
_cell.length_c   1.000
_cell.angle_alpha   90.00
_cell.angle_beta   90.00
_cell.angle_gamma   90.00
#
_symmetry.space_group_name_H-M   'P 1'
#
loop_
_entity.id
_entity.type
_entity.pdbx_description
1 polymer ?
#
loop_
_entity_poly.entity_id
_entity_poly.type
_entity_poly.pdbx_seq_one_letter_code
_entity_poly.pdbx_strand_id
1 'polypeptide(L)'
;DAQTNLGLMLHYGQGVERDVENAIRWYRVAAERGNSMAQLKLGLTYDDGDGVAKDQAEAAEWYLLAARQGDATAQRKLAYLYATGQGIEPDAAAAFDWYAEAAKQALSEVWAEIVDMKWFIAVIATIILVFWSIAADLMAFWTFSKARTSI
;
A
#
# COMPACT_ATOMS: atom_id res chain seq x y z
N ASP A 1 -16.91 -6.61 0.05
CA ASP A 1 -16.65 -5.94 1.34
C ASP A 1 -17.48 -6.48 2.49
N ALA A 2 -18.82 -6.37 2.50
CA ALA A 2 -19.63 -6.86 3.63
C ALA A 2 -19.42 -8.36 3.97
N GLN A 3 -19.28 -9.21 2.95
CA GLN A 3 -19.02 -10.64 3.12
C GLN A 3 -17.62 -10.91 3.70
N THR A 4 -16.61 -10.16 3.26
CA THR A 4 -15.24 -10.24 3.79
C THR A 4 -15.19 -9.81 5.25
N ASN A 5 -15.91 -8.74 5.61
CA ASN A 5 -15.98 -8.25 6.99
C ASN A 5 -16.71 -9.24 7.91
N LEU A 6 -17.80 -9.85 7.44
CA LEU A 6 -18.46 -10.91 8.19
C LEU A 6 -17.53 -12.11 8.41
N GLY A 7 -16.78 -12.50 7.37
CA GLY A 7 -15.74 -13.53 7.50
C GLY A 7 -14.70 -13.16 8.57
N LEU A 8 -14.21 -11.91 8.59
CA LEU A 8 -13.26 -11.44 9.61
C LEU A 8 -13.84 -11.49 11.03
N MET A 9 -15.09 -11.06 11.19
CA MET A 9 -15.76 -11.09 12.48
C MET A 9 -15.87 -12.51 13.03
N LEU A 10 -16.27 -13.47 12.18
CA LEU A 10 -16.35 -14.89 12.56
C LEU A 10 -14.96 -15.48 12.81
N HIS A 11 -13.97 -15.14 12.00
CA HIS A 11 -12.60 -15.68 12.14
C HIS A 11 -11.94 -15.27 13.46
N TYR A 12 -12.14 -14.02 13.90
CA TYR A 12 -11.54 -13.48 15.13
C TYR A 12 -12.51 -13.43 16.33
N GLY A 13 -13.78 -13.81 16.16
CA GLY A 13 -14.80 -13.70 17.21
C GLY A 13 -15.13 -12.24 17.60
N GLN A 14 -15.07 -11.31 16.65
CA GLN A 14 -15.34 -9.88 16.91
C GLN A 14 -16.85 -9.61 16.89
N GLY A 15 -17.46 -9.54 18.07
CA GLY A 15 -18.90 -9.27 18.22
C GLY A 15 -19.80 -10.46 17.86
N VAL A 16 -19.21 -11.61 17.52
CA VAL A 16 -19.87 -12.91 17.29
C VAL A 16 -18.98 -14.01 17.87
N GLU A 17 -19.53 -15.21 18.08
CA GLU A 17 -18.71 -16.37 18.46
C GLU A 17 -17.71 -16.70 17.34
N ARG A 18 -16.49 -17.12 17.73
CA ARG A 18 -15.45 -17.47 16.78
C ARG A 18 -15.84 -18.74 16.03
N ASP A 19 -15.90 -18.65 14.70
CA ASP A 19 -16.24 -19.75 13.80
C ASP A 19 -15.41 -19.63 12.51
N VAL A 20 -14.27 -20.32 12.49
CA VAL A 20 -13.32 -20.26 11.39
C VAL A 20 -13.89 -20.94 10.13
N GLU A 21 -14.65 -22.02 10.28
CA GLU A 21 -15.25 -22.73 9.14
C GLU A 21 -16.27 -21.85 8.40
N ASN A 22 -17.17 -21.18 9.12
CA ASN A 22 -18.08 -20.24 8.48
C ASN A 22 -17.36 -19.01 7.95
N ALA A 23 -16.28 -18.55 8.59
CA ALA A 23 -15.45 -17.48 8.04
C ALA A 23 -14.87 -17.85 6.67
N ILE A 24 -14.30 -19.05 6.52
CA ILE A 24 -13.77 -19.57 5.25
C ILE A 24 -14.86 -19.60 4.18
N ARG A 25 -16.08 -20.04 4.52
CA ARG A 25 -17.21 -20.03 3.57
C ARG A 25 -17.51 -18.63 3.07
N TRP A 26 -17.54 -17.63 3.94
CA TRP A 26 -17.77 -16.24 3.54
C TRP A 26 -16.61 -15.65 2.74
N TYR A 27 -15.36 -15.97 3.10
CA TYR A 27 -14.19 -15.59 2.30
C TYR A 27 -14.27 -16.18 0.90
N ARG A 28 -14.66 -17.45 0.76
CA ARG A 28 -14.81 -18.09 -0.55
C ARG A 28 -15.85 -17.40 -1.43
N VAL A 29 -17.03 -17.11 -0.91
CA VAL A 29 -18.07 -16.39 -1.65
C VAL A 29 -17.57 -15.00 -2.10
N ALA A 30 -16.85 -14.29 -1.23
CA ALA A 30 -16.30 -12.97 -1.58
C ALA A 30 -15.13 -13.07 -2.58
N ALA A 31 -14.27 -14.07 -2.42
CA ALA A 31 -13.10 -14.30 -3.25
C ALA A 31 -13.46 -14.70 -4.68
N GLU A 32 -14.49 -15.56 -4.83
CA GLU A 32 -15.07 -15.94 -6.13
C GLU A 32 -15.69 -14.73 -6.86
N ARG A 33 -16.09 -13.69 -6.13
CA ARG A 33 -16.58 -12.42 -6.68
C ARG A 33 -15.45 -11.42 -6.97
N GLY A 34 -14.20 -11.85 -6.85
CA GLY A 34 -13.04 -11.00 -7.14
C GLY A 34 -12.65 -10.06 -6.02
N ASN A 35 -13.03 -10.31 -4.76
CA ASN A 35 -12.54 -9.49 -3.65
C ASN A 35 -11.10 -9.89 -3.29
N SER A 36 -10.12 -9.04 -3.62
CA SER A 36 -8.69 -9.28 -3.36
C SER A 36 -8.38 -9.60 -1.89
N MET A 37 -8.98 -8.88 -0.95
CA MET A 37 -8.79 -9.13 0.49
C MET A 37 -9.30 -10.52 0.88
N ALA A 38 -10.46 -10.95 0.39
CA ALA A 38 -10.98 -12.28 0.67
C ALA A 38 -10.11 -13.39 0.05
N GLN A 39 -9.59 -13.17 -1.15
CA GLN A 39 -8.63 -14.08 -1.79
C GLN A 39 -7.34 -14.18 -0.97
N LEU A 40 -6.77 -13.06 -0.51
CA LEU A 40 -5.63 -13.05 0.39
C LEU A 40 -5.92 -13.84 1.68
N LYS A 41 -7.11 -13.65 2.28
CA LYS A 41 -7.51 -14.37 3.49
C LYS A 41 -7.65 -15.87 3.26
N LEU A 42 -8.21 -16.29 2.13
CA LEU A 42 -8.23 -17.71 1.76
C LEU A 42 -6.82 -18.27 1.57
N GLY A 43 -5.95 -17.55 0.86
CA GLY A 43 -4.56 -17.94 0.70
C GLY A 43 -3.87 -18.17 2.04
N LEU A 44 -4.07 -17.26 3.00
CA LEU A 44 -3.55 -17.40 4.37
C LEU A 44 -4.14 -18.60 5.11
N THR A 45 -5.45 -18.85 5.01
CA THR A 45 -6.07 -20.02 5.68
C THR A 45 -5.48 -21.35 5.18
N TYR A 46 -5.22 -21.47 3.89
CA TYR A 46 -4.57 -22.65 3.31
C TYR A 46 -3.06 -22.71 3.59
N ASP A 47 -2.38 -21.57 3.63
CA ASP A 47 -0.97 -21.45 3.98
C ASP A 47 -0.72 -21.91 5.43
N ASP A 48 -1.53 -21.43 6.37
CA ASP A 48 -1.38 -21.71 7.80
C ASP A 48 -2.10 -23.00 8.25
N GLY A 49 -3.07 -23.49 7.47
CA GLY A 49 -3.92 -24.61 7.85
C GLY A 49 -4.94 -24.26 8.96
N ASP A 50 -5.41 -23.01 8.98
CA ASP A 50 -6.39 -22.55 9.98
C ASP A 50 -7.82 -22.84 9.51
N GLY A 51 -8.47 -23.80 10.17
CA GLY A 51 -9.83 -24.26 9.82
C GLY A 51 -9.92 -25.10 8.54
N VAL A 52 -8.81 -25.32 7.84
CA VAL A 52 -8.68 -26.22 6.68
C VAL A 52 -7.35 -26.99 6.76
N ALA A 53 -7.24 -28.09 6.03
CA ALA A 53 -5.95 -28.73 5.83
C ALA A 53 -4.99 -27.76 5.14
N LYS A 54 -3.75 -27.70 5.62
CA LYS A 54 -2.68 -26.89 5.01
C LYS A 54 -2.44 -27.36 3.58
N ASP A 55 -2.52 -26.43 2.64
CA ASP A 55 -2.31 -26.67 1.20
C ASP A 55 -1.63 -25.46 0.58
N GLN A 56 -0.34 -25.62 0.28
CA GLN A 56 0.48 -24.53 -0.28
C GLN A 56 0.16 -24.28 -1.77
N ALA A 57 -0.32 -25.29 -2.50
CA ALA A 57 -0.70 -25.13 -3.90
C ALA A 57 -1.97 -24.30 -4.01
N GLU A 58 -2.99 -24.65 -3.22
CA GLU A 58 -4.23 -23.89 -3.12
C GLU A 58 -3.97 -22.46 -2.62
N ALA A 59 -3.09 -22.30 -1.62
CA ALA A 59 -2.68 -20.97 -1.15
C ALA A 59 -2.08 -20.12 -2.27
N ALA A 60 -1.21 -20.71 -3.10
CA ALA A 60 -0.60 -20.03 -4.23
C ALA A 60 -1.62 -19.56 -5.26
N GLU A 61 -2.66 -20.35 -5.56
CA GLU A 61 -3.74 -19.95 -6.47
C GLU A 61 -4.49 -18.71 -5.97
N TRP A 62 -4.86 -18.71 -4.69
CA TRP A 62 -5.55 -17.57 -4.07
C TRP A 62 -4.65 -16.34 -3.98
N TYR A 63 -3.37 -16.50 -3.62
CA TYR A 63 -2.40 -15.41 -3.64
C TYR A 63 -2.21 -14.84 -5.04
N LEU A 64 -2.17 -15.67 -6.08
CA LEU A 64 -2.05 -15.21 -7.47
C LEU A 64 -3.23 -14.33 -7.90
N LEU A 65 -4.46 -14.72 -7.54
CA LEU A 65 -5.65 -13.93 -7.84
C LEU A 65 -5.62 -12.55 -7.16
N ALA A 66 -5.22 -12.49 -5.89
CA ALA A 66 -5.09 -11.23 -5.15
C ALA A 66 -3.90 -10.39 -5.65
N ALA A 67 -2.77 -11.02 -5.95
CA ALA A 67 -1.56 -10.36 -6.43
C ALA A 67 -1.77 -9.67 -7.79
N ARG A 68 -2.54 -10.31 -8.69
CA ARG A 68 -2.94 -9.73 -9.99
C ARG A 68 -3.83 -8.49 -9.86
N GLN A 69 -4.50 -8.33 -8.73
CA GLN A 69 -5.29 -7.13 -8.41
C GLN A 69 -4.47 -6.05 -7.69
N GLY A 70 -3.16 -6.27 -7.52
CA GLY A 70 -2.28 -5.31 -6.88
C GLY A 70 -2.21 -5.43 -5.36
N ASP A 71 -2.67 -6.53 -4.76
CA ASP A 71 -2.48 -6.72 -3.32
C ASP A 71 -0.99 -7.01 -3.01
N ALA A 72 -0.29 -6.02 -2.45
CA ALA A 72 1.13 -6.10 -2.14
C ALA A 72 1.48 -7.25 -1.18
N THR A 73 0.58 -7.60 -0.26
CA THR A 73 0.81 -8.71 0.68
C THR A 73 0.76 -10.04 -0.06
N ALA A 74 -0.23 -10.23 -0.92
CA ALA A 74 -0.37 -11.41 -1.76
C ALA A 74 0.81 -11.56 -2.74
N GLN A 75 1.26 -10.46 -3.36
CA GLN A 75 2.45 -10.47 -4.24
C GLN A 75 3.68 -10.97 -3.50
N ARG A 76 3.92 -10.47 -2.28
CA ARG A 76 5.07 -10.85 -1.47
C ARG A 76 5.01 -12.31 -1.00
N LYS A 77 3.80 -12.80 -0.66
CA LYS A 77 3.55 -14.21 -0.31
C LYS A 77 3.77 -15.13 -1.51
N LEU A 78 3.23 -14.79 -2.67
CA LEU A 78 3.42 -15.56 -3.90
C LEU A 78 4.89 -15.60 -4.34
N ALA A 79 5.60 -14.47 -4.26
CA ALA A 79 7.03 -14.40 -4.52
C ALA A 79 7.84 -15.35 -3.62
N TYR A 80 7.46 -15.42 -2.34
CA TYR A 80 8.07 -16.35 -1.40
C TYR A 80 7.83 -17.82 -1.78
N LEU A 81 6.61 -18.19 -2.22
CA LEU A 81 6.32 -19.54 -2.67
C LEU A 81 7.14 -19.92 -3.90
N TYR A 82 7.28 -19.00 -4.88
CA TYR A 82 8.13 -19.23 -6.04
C TYR A 82 9.62 -19.32 -5.69
N ALA A 83 10.09 -18.55 -4.71
CA ALA A 83 11.48 -18.60 -4.27
C ALA A 83 11.83 -19.89 -3.51
N THR A 84 10.87 -20.46 -2.79
CA THR A 84 11.08 -21.64 -1.93
C THR A 84 10.61 -22.94 -2.54
N GLY A 85 9.79 -22.90 -3.58
CA GLY A 85 9.17 -24.08 -4.19
C GLY A 85 8.12 -24.75 -3.30
N GLN A 86 7.50 -23.99 -2.38
CA GLN A 86 6.49 -24.53 -1.47
C GLN A 86 5.12 -24.57 -2.17
N GLY A 87 4.65 -25.78 -2.47
CA GLY A 87 3.34 -26.00 -3.12
C GLY A 87 3.28 -25.65 -4.61
N ILE A 88 4.30 -25.00 -5.15
CA ILE A 88 4.43 -24.67 -6.57
C ILE A 88 5.85 -24.93 -7.04
N GLU A 89 6.02 -25.13 -8.35
CA GLU A 89 7.35 -25.26 -8.95
C GLU A 89 8.15 -23.96 -8.70
N PRO A 90 9.38 -24.06 -8.16
CA PRO A 90 10.19 -22.88 -7.90
C PRO A 90 10.55 -22.15 -9.20
N ASP A 91 10.44 -20.83 -9.16
CA ASP A 91 10.79 -19.94 -10.27
C ASP A 91 11.39 -18.64 -9.72
N ALA A 92 12.72 -18.54 -9.79
CA ALA A 92 13.43 -17.38 -9.28
C ALA A 92 13.11 -16.08 -10.06
N ALA A 93 12.79 -16.18 -11.35
CA ALA A 93 12.43 -15.02 -12.15
C ALA A 93 11.04 -14.51 -11.75
N ALA A 94 10.06 -15.41 -11.65
CA ALA A 94 8.73 -15.05 -11.18
C ALA A 94 8.76 -14.49 -9.75
N ALA A 95 9.57 -15.08 -8.86
CA ALA A 95 9.76 -14.55 -7.51
C ALA A 95 10.31 -13.13 -7.51
N PHE A 96 11.35 -12.87 -8.33
CA PHE A 96 11.92 -11.53 -8.47
C PHE A 96 10.90 -10.52 -8.97
N ASP A 97 10.15 -10.86 -10.02
CA ASP A 97 9.15 -9.96 -10.61
C ASP A 97 8.05 -9.60 -9.60
N TRP A 98 7.53 -10.57 -8.86
CA TRP A 98 6.53 -10.29 -7.84
C TRP A 98 7.06 -9.47 -6.65
N TYR A 99 8.29 -9.74 -6.20
CA TYR A 99 8.93 -8.90 -5.19
C TYR A 99 9.17 -7.48 -5.69
N ALA A 100 9.59 -7.32 -6.95
CA ALA A 100 9.81 -6.04 -7.56
C ALA A 100 8.52 -5.21 -7.61
N GLU A 101 7.38 -5.83 -7.96
CA GLU A 101 6.11 -5.08 -8.00
C GLU A 101 5.62 -4.68 -6.62
N ALA A 102 5.73 -5.56 -5.62
CA ALA A 102 5.40 -5.21 -4.25
C ALA A 102 6.29 -4.05 -3.74
N ALA A 103 7.58 -4.07 -4.07
CA ALA A 103 8.52 -3.01 -3.71
C ALA A 103 8.22 -1.69 -4.42
N LYS A 104 7.88 -1.71 -5.71
CA LYS A 104 7.48 -0.51 -6.45
C LYS A 104 6.24 0.15 -5.84
N GLN A 105 5.25 -0.65 -5.44
CA GLN A 105 4.04 -0.13 -4.80
C GLN A 105 4.35 0.53 -3.46
N ALA A 106 5.10 -0.14 -2.58
CA ALA A 106 5.54 0.44 -1.31
C ALA A 106 6.34 1.74 -1.51
N LEU A 107 7.19 1.78 -2.53
CA LEU A 107 7.97 2.97 -2.85
C LEU A 107 7.08 4.09 -3.40
N SER A 108 6.07 3.77 -4.22
CA SER A 108 5.17 4.76 -4.80
C SER A 108 4.35 5.52 -3.75
N GLU A 109 3.95 4.85 -2.66
CA GLU A 109 3.29 5.49 -1.52
C GLU A 109 4.21 6.52 -0.85
N VAL A 110 5.47 6.16 -0.61
CA VAL A 110 6.48 7.07 -0.03
C VAL A 110 6.80 8.24 -0.98
N TRP A 111 6.93 7.96 -2.28
CA TRP A 111 7.22 9.02 -3.26
C TRP A 111 6.08 10.02 -3.41
N ALA A 112 4.82 9.59 -3.25
CA ALA A 112 3.68 10.50 -3.28
C ALA A 112 3.79 11.58 -2.17
N GLU A 113 4.14 11.17 -0.95
CA GLU A 113 4.35 12.09 0.17
C GLU A 113 5.53 13.06 -0.08
N ILE A 114 6.63 12.55 -0.67
CA ILE A 114 7.81 13.37 -0.99
C ILE A 114 7.50 14.40 -2.09
N VAL A 115 6.72 14.02 -3.11
CA VAL A 115 6.33 14.91 -4.20
C VAL A 115 5.44 16.04 -3.68
N ASP A 116 4.48 15.73 -2.80
CA ASP A 116 3.65 16.74 -2.15
C ASP A 116 4.51 17.70 -1.32
N MET A 117 5.47 17.19 -0.54
CA MET A 117 6.41 18.01 0.22
C MET A 117 7.23 18.97 -0.67
N LYS A 118 7.68 18.53 -1.86
CA LYS A 118 8.41 19.41 -2.80
C LYS A 118 7.58 20.58 -3.30
N TRP A 119 6.29 20.38 -3.56
CA TRP A 119 5.37 21.46 -3.92
C TRP A 119 5.24 22.49 -2.80
N PHE A 120 5.09 22.05 -1.55
CA PHE A 120 5.04 22.95 -0.41
C PHE A 120 6.34 23.77 -0.25
N ILE A 121 7.50 23.14 -0.41
CA ILE A 121 8.79 23.84 -0.35
C ILE A 121 8.91 24.90 -1.46
N ALA A 122 8.51 24.56 -2.69
CA ALA A 122 8.54 25.51 -3.81
C ALA A 122 7.64 26.74 -3.59
N VAL A 123 6.44 26.53 -3.02
CA VAL A 123 5.53 27.62 -2.67
C VAL A 123 6.13 28.52 -1.60
N ILE A 124 6.65 27.94 -0.51
CA ILE A 124 7.30 28.71 0.57
C ILE A 124 8.50 29.51 0.05
N ALA A 125 9.37 28.88 -0.76
CA ALA A 125 10.52 29.56 -1.36
C ALA A 125 10.08 30.75 -2.22
N THR A 126 9.00 30.61 -2.99
CA THR A 126 8.45 31.70 -3.82
C THR A 126 7.94 32.85 -2.95
N ILE A 127 7.23 32.56 -1.85
CA ILE A 127 6.76 33.58 -0.90
C ILE A 127 7.94 34.35 -0.26
N ILE A 128 8.99 33.63 0.15
CA ILE A 128 10.20 34.24 0.72
C ILE A 128 10.88 35.17 -0.29
N LEU A 129 11.01 34.75 -1.55
CA LEU A 129 11.61 35.57 -2.61
C LEU A 129 10.79 36.84 -2.88
N VAL A 130 9.47 36.75 -2.90
CA VAL A 130 8.58 37.91 -3.05
C VAL A 130 8.77 38.88 -1.88
N PHE A 131 8.82 38.36 -0.64
CA PHE A 131 9.04 39.20 0.54
C PHE A 131 10.40 39.89 0.54
N TRP A 132 11.46 39.18 0.14
CA TRP A 132 12.80 39.75 0.00
C TRP A 132 12.85 40.87 -1.05
N SER A 133 12.20 40.69 -2.20
CA SER A 133 12.12 41.73 -3.25
C SER A 133 11.44 42.99 -2.75
N ILE A 134 10.30 42.85 -2.07
CA ILE A 134 9.56 43.99 -1.50
C ILE A 134 10.41 44.72 -0.45
N ALA A 135 11.10 43.98 0.43
CA ALA A 135 11.98 44.57 1.42
C ALA A 135 13.15 45.35 0.80
N ALA A 136 13.73 44.84 -0.30
CA ALA A 136 14.78 45.53 -1.05
C ALA A 136 14.27 46.85 -1.66
N ASP A 137 13.08 46.84 -2.27
CA ASP A 137 12.46 48.04 -2.85
C ASP A 137 12.12 49.09 -1.79
N LEU A 138 11.61 48.67 -0.63
CA LEU A 138 11.33 49.55 0.52
C LEU A 138 12.61 50.20 1.07
N MET A 139 13.71 49.44 1.19
CA MET A 139 15.00 50.00 1.61
C MET A 139 15.56 50.98 0.58
N ALA A 140 15.46 50.68 -0.71
CA ALA A 140 15.87 51.60 -1.78
C ALA A 140 15.06 52.90 -1.75
N PHE A 141 13.74 52.81 -1.56
CA PHE A 141 12.88 53.98 -1.40
C PHE A 141 13.22 54.82 -0.16
N TRP A 142 13.45 54.17 0.99
CA TRP A 142 13.78 54.86 2.24
C TRP A 142 15.15 55.56 2.17
N THR A 143 16.14 54.91 1.58
CA THR A 143 17.46 55.52 1.36
C THR A 143 17.39 56.70 0.40
N PHE A 144 16.62 56.60 -0.68
CA PHE A 144 16.36 57.70 -1.61
C PHE A 144 15.61 58.87 -0.96
N SER A 145 14.58 58.61 -0.15
CA SER A 145 13.82 59.67 0.52
C SER A 145 14.68 60.45 1.50
N LYS A 146 15.53 59.74 2.26
CA LYS A 146 16.47 60.34 3.21
C LYS A 146 17.48 61.27 2.52
N ALA A 147 17.98 60.86 1.35
CA ALA A 147 18.90 61.68 0.54
C ALA A 147 18.24 62.97 0.02
N ARG A 148 16.94 62.93 -0.33
CA ARG A 148 16.21 64.11 -0.81
C ARG A 148 15.94 65.14 0.29
N THR A 149 15.74 64.70 1.53
CA THR A 149 15.47 65.60 2.68
C THR A 149 16.72 66.29 3.24
N SER A 150 17.93 65.88 2.83
CA SER A 150 19.21 66.42 3.30
C SER A 150 19.86 67.45 2.36
N ILE A 151 19.14 67.88 1.32
CA ILE A 151 19.50 68.97 0.40
C ILE A 151 18.60 70.16 0.71
#